data_AF-A0A3N2H6B0-F1
#
_entry.id   AF-A0A3N2H6B0-F1
#
_cell.length_a   1.000
_cell.length_b   1.000
_cell.length_c   1.000
_cell.angle_alpha   90.00
_cell.angle_beta   90.00
_cell.angle_gamma   90.00
#
_symmetry.space_group_name_H-M   'P 1'
#
loop_
_entity.id
_entity.type
_entity.pdbx_description
1 polymer ?
#
loop_
_entity_poly.entity_id
_entity_poly.type
_entity_poly.pdbx_seq_one_letter_code
_entity_poly.pdbx_strand_id
1 'polypeptide(L)'
;MLIRRAEVEGRLTDVRVRVERVAELGDLRPEPGEEVVEARGGALLPGLHDHHLHLLSLAAAASSVRCGPPEVRDLDGLARVLRAAEGPVRGIGYHESVAGILDRHALDRLVPDRPVRVQHRGGALWMLNTPALAEAGLTERFPDGRLWRADEELRGSQPPPDLAVVGRRLAAVGITGVTDATPRLSEDTVRPLTALPQRVRLLGVPTGARLPPGFEVGPWKILRPDHEPPDWEALRDEVARVHAEGRAVAIHAVTRESLVVTLGVLSEVGTIPGDRIEHAAIVGAEAIPLLAEINPVVVTQPGFVTEREPEYRRDIPADEHADLYRYASLLDAGLRVAPSSDAPFADVDPWRTIAAAARRELGQSERVSAQRALEGYLAPLSDPGGAPRHVTAGAPADLCLLSVPLREALTCPDSGFVAATWCRGRRA
;
A
#
# COMPACT_ATOMS: atom_id res chain seq x y z
N MET A 1 -13.23 23.64 -14.76
CA MET A 1 -12.67 24.47 -13.67
C MET A 1 -11.37 25.11 -14.15
N LEU A 2 -11.00 26.23 -13.54
CA LEU A 2 -9.74 26.93 -13.72
C LEU A 2 -9.00 27.03 -12.39
N ILE A 3 -7.79 26.48 -12.32
CA ILE A 3 -6.90 26.63 -11.17
C ILE A 3 -5.95 27.78 -11.49
N ARG A 4 -5.99 28.86 -10.70
CA ARG A 4 -5.22 30.07 -10.96
C ARG A 4 -4.00 30.20 -10.07
N ARG A 5 -2.92 30.74 -10.63
CA ARG A 5 -1.65 31.04 -9.96
C ARG A 5 -1.08 29.83 -9.21
N ALA A 6 -1.12 28.66 -9.84
CA ALA A 6 -0.48 27.46 -9.32
C ALA A 6 1.01 27.44 -9.70
N GLU A 7 1.86 26.89 -8.84
CA GLU A 7 3.22 26.50 -9.24
C GLU A 7 3.16 25.15 -9.98
N VAL A 8 3.54 25.14 -11.24
CA VAL A 8 3.73 23.92 -12.05
C VAL A 8 5.19 23.90 -12.51
N GLU A 9 5.95 22.88 -12.10
CA GLU A 9 7.36 22.72 -12.45
C GLU A 9 8.21 23.99 -12.16
N GLY A 10 7.99 24.61 -11.00
CA GLY A 10 8.70 25.81 -10.57
C GLY A 10 8.26 27.12 -11.25
N ARG A 11 7.18 27.10 -12.04
CA ARG A 11 6.63 28.28 -12.72
C ARG A 11 5.21 28.57 -12.28
N LEU A 12 4.90 29.84 -12.04
CA LEU A 12 3.53 30.28 -11.77
C LEU A 12 2.73 30.31 -13.08
N THR A 13 1.59 29.63 -13.10
CA THR A 13 0.71 29.53 -14.26
C THR A 13 -0.73 29.26 -13.84
N ASP A 14 -1.69 29.52 -14.73
CA ASP A 14 -3.07 29.06 -14.59
C ASP A 14 -3.24 27.74 -15.35
N VAL A 15 -4.10 26.85 -14.86
CA VAL A 15 -4.36 25.53 -15.43
C VAL A 15 -5.86 25.33 -15.59
N ARG A 16 -6.31 25.16 -16.84
CA ARG A 16 -7.71 24.89 -17.16
C ARG A 16 -7.94 23.40 -17.33
N VAL A 17 -8.96 22.89 -16.65
CA VAL A 17 -9.42 21.50 -16.76
C VAL A 17 -10.77 21.44 -17.50
N ARG A 18 -10.84 20.55 -18.49
CA ARG A 18 -12.04 20.23 -19.27
C ARG A 18 -12.11 18.70 -19.43
N VAL A 19 -13.27 18.11 -19.15
CA VAL A 19 -13.58 16.69 -19.43
C VAL A 19 -12.42 15.74 -19.04
N GLU A 20 -12.19 15.60 -17.73
CA GLU A 20 -11.16 14.71 -17.16
C GLU A 20 -9.70 14.96 -17.61
N ARG A 21 -9.42 16.06 -18.31
CA ARG A 21 -8.08 16.40 -18.82
C ARG A 21 -7.69 17.85 -18.55
N VAL A 22 -6.38 18.07 -18.47
CA VAL A 22 -5.79 19.41 -18.53
C VAL A 22 -5.91 19.90 -19.98
N ALA A 23 -6.67 20.97 -20.20
CA ALA A 23 -6.92 21.52 -21.53
C ALA A 23 -5.81 22.49 -21.95
N GLU A 24 -5.42 23.37 -21.03
CA GLU A 24 -4.51 24.49 -21.33
C GLU A 24 -3.79 24.93 -20.05
N LEU A 25 -2.57 25.45 -20.21
CA LEU A 25 -1.81 26.15 -19.19
C LEU A 25 -1.39 27.52 -19.73
N GLY A 26 -1.35 28.55 -18.88
CA GLY A 26 -0.87 29.88 -19.26
C GLY A 26 -1.42 31.00 -18.39
N ASP A 27 -1.53 32.20 -18.94
CA ASP A 27 -2.29 33.31 -18.33
C ASP A 27 -3.73 33.25 -18.86
N LEU A 28 -4.64 32.74 -18.04
CA LEU A 28 -5.99 32.38 -18.48
C LEU A 28 -7.04 33.25 -17.79
N ARG A 29 -8.03 33.69 -18.57
CA ARG A 29 -9.18 34.42 -18.03
C ARG A 29 -10.31 33.45 -17.69
N PRO A 30 -10.95 33.56 -16.51
CA PRO A 30 -12.13 32.76 -16.19
C PRO A 30 -13.24 32.90 -17.22
N GLU A 31 -13.85 31.79 -17.61
CA GLU A 31 -15.05 31.76 -18.45
C GLU A 31 -16.33 31.93 -17.61
N PRO A 32 -17.44 32.42 -18.19
CA PRO A 32 -18.72 32.50 -17.49
C PRO A 32 -19.17 31.13 -16.95
N GLY A 33 -19.44 31.05 -15.64
CA GLY A 33 -19.86 29.81 -14.97
C GLY A 33 -18.74 28.80 -14.71
N GLU A 34 -17.48 29.14 -15.01
CA GLU A 34 -16.32 28.30 -14.70
C GLU A 34 -16.01 28.36 -13.19
N GLU A 35 -15.94 27.19 -12.54
CA GLU A 35 -15.40 27.08 -11.18
C GLU A 35 -13.93 27.55 -11.18
N VAL A 36 -13.61 28.52 -10.31
CA VAL A 36 -12.26 29.07 -10.15
C VAL A 36 -11.68 28.67 -8.79
N VAL A 37 -10.48 28.11 -8.82
CA VAL A 37 -9.71 27.71 -7.63
C VAL A 37 -8.44 28.56 -7.59
N GLU A 38 -8.25 29.35 -6.54
CA GLU A 38 -7.04 30.16 -6.37
C GLU A 38 -5.98 29.37 -5.61
N ALA A 39 -4.90 28.94 -6.32
CA ALA A 39 -3.81 28.17 -5.75
C ALA A 39 -2.82 29.02 -4.94
N ARG A 40 -2.81 30.35 -5.13
CA ARG A 40 -2.00 31.31 -4.36
C ARG A 40 -0.49 30.98 -4.33
N GLY A 41 0.02 30.39 -5.40
CA GLY A 41 1.41 29.97 -5.52
C GLY A 41 1.71 28.56 -4.99
N GLY A 42 0.69 27.84 -4.52
CA GLY A 42 0.83 26.43 -4.14
C GLY A 42 1.13 25.52 -5.33
N ALA A 43 1.89 24.45 -5.08
CA ALA A 43 2.28 23.51 -6.12
C ALA A 43 1.09 22.67 -6.61
N LEU A 44 0.94 22.58 -7.93
CA LEU A 44 -0.01 21.68 -8.57
C LEU A 44 0.76 20.50 -9.20
N LEU A 45 0.57 19.33 -8.60
CA LEU A 45 1.20 18.08 -9.00
C LEU A 45 0.20 17.19 -9.76
N PRO A 46 0.67 16.23 -10.57
CA PRO A 46 -0.14 15.05 -10.83
C PRO A 46 -0.54 14.41 -9.50
N GLY A 47 -1.76 13.92 -9.40
CA GLY A 47 -2.22 13.23 -8.19
C GLY A 47 -1.39 11.99 -7.91
N LEU A 48 -1.11 11.71 -6.63
CA LEU A 48 -0.17 10.68 -6.21
C LEU A 48 -0.73 9.28 -6.46
N HIS A 49 0.16 8.32 -6.73
CA HIS A 49 -0.17 6.92 -6.95
C HIS A 49 0.48 6.01 -5.91
N ASP A 50 -0.34 5.25 -5.18
CA ASP A 50 0.16 4.17 -4.33
C ASP A 50 0.27 2.87 -5.13
N HIS A 51 1.48 2.31 -5.21
CA HIS A 51 1.77 1.14 -6.05
C HIS A 51 1.53 -0.21 -5.37
N HIS A 52 1.14 -0.21 -4.09
CA HIS A 52 0.79 -1.42 -3.35
C HIS A 52 -0.01 -1.09 -2.08
N LEU A 53 -1.28 -1.48 -2.06
CA LEU A 53 -2.12 -1.48 -0.84
C LEU A 53 -3.24 -2.52 -0.94
N HIS A 54 -4.08 -2.60 0.09
CA HIS A 54 -5.20 -3.54 0.18
C HIS A 54 -6.51 -2.80 0.50
N LEU A 55 -7.34 -2.48 -0.49
CA LEU A 55 -8.47 -1.56 -0.35
C LEU A 55 -9.55 -2.06 0.60
N LEU A 56 -9.96 -3.32 0.46
CA LEU A 56 -11.00 -3.90 1.32
C LEU A 56 -10.49 -4.09 2.75
N SER A 57 -9.22 -4.46 2.91
CA SER A 57 -8.58 -4.54 4.22
C SER A 57 -8.48 -3.15 4.87
N LEU A 58 -8.14 -2.12 4.09
CA LEU A 58 -8.08 -0.73 4.54
C LEU A 58 -9.46 -0.21 4.97
N ALA A 59 -10.51 -0.55 4.22
CA ALA A 59 -11.88 -0.22 4.57
C ALA A 59 -12.32 -0.94 5.87
N ALA A 60 -12.04 -2.24 5.99
CA ALA A 60 -12.32 -3.01 7.21
C ALA A 60 -11.52 -2.50 8.41
N ALA A 61 -10.29 -2.03 8.21
CA ALA A 61 -9.45 -1.47 9.26
C ALA A 61 -10.01 -0.17 9.84
N ALA A 62 -10.76 0.61 9.06
CA ALA A 62 -11.37 1.86 9.52
C ALA A 62 -12.45 1.66 10.59
N SER A 63 -13.09 0.48 10.63
CA SER A 63 -14.09 0.11 11.64
C SER A 63 -13.55 -0.87 12.69
N SER A 64 -12.24 -1.08 12.75
CA SER A 64 -11.61 -2.07 13.63
C SER A 64 -10.93 -1.44 14.85
N VAL A 65 -10.87 -2.22 15.93
CA VAL A 65 -10.18 -1.82 17.16
C VAL A 65 -8.67 -1.98 16.97
N ARG A 66 -7.89 -0.92 17.25
CA ARG A 66 -6.43 -1.00 17.26
C ARG A 66 -5.96 -1.74 18.52
N CYS A 67 -5.27 -2.86 18.31
CA CYS A 67 -4.92 -3.82 19.36
C CYS A 67 -3.41 -3.95 19.58
N GLY A 68 -2.58 -3.11 18.95
CA GLY A 68 -1.15 -3.12 19.15
C GLY A 68 -0.50 -1.74 19.11
N PRO A 69 0.84 -1.70 19.13
CA PRO A 69 1.57 -0.45 19.24
C PRO A 69 1.37 0.46 18.00
N PRO A 70 1.46 1.78 18.17
CA PRO A 70 1.76 2.48 19.43
C PRO A 70 0.58 2.65 20.38
N GLU A 71 -0.67 2.40 19.95
CA GLU A 71 -1.90 2.69 20.70
C GLU A 71 -2.09 1.76 21.91
N VAL A 72 -1.74 0.49 21.75
CA VAL A 72 -1.84 -0.54 22.80
C VAL A 72 -0.48 -1.17 23.00
N ARG A 73 0.02 -1.14 24.24
CA ARG A 73 1.40 -1.57 24.55
C ARG A 73 1.50 -2.66 25.61
N ASP A 74 0.38 -2.98 26.27
CA ASP A 74 0.31 -3.94 27.35
C ASP A 74 -1.04 -4.67 27.36
N LEU A 75 -1.11 -5.75 28.14
CA LEU A 75 -2.30 -6.59 28.31
C LEU A 75 -3.51 -5.79 28.84
N ASP A 76 -3.30 -4.85 29.76
CA ASP A 76 -4.38 -4.04 30.33
C ASP A 76 -4.98 -3.08 29.30
N GLY A 77 -4.13 -2.47 28.45
CA GLY A 77 -4.54 -1.69 27.31
C GLY A 77 -5.35 -2.51 26.31
N LEU A 78 -4.89 -3.73 26.01
CA LEU A 78 -5.62 -4.65 25.13
C LEU A 78 -7.00 -5.00 25.72
N ALA A 79 -7.06 -5.36 26.99
CA ALA A 79 -8.31 -5.66 27.68
C ALA A 79 -9.29 -4.48 27.61
N ARG A 80 -8.78 -3.26 27.82
CA ARG A 80 -9.59 -2.02 27.81
C ARG A 80 -10.21 -1.77 26.45
N VAL A 81 -9.43 -1.84 25.36
CA VAL A 81 -9.95 -1.55 24.01
C VAL A 81 -10.91 -2.62 23.52
N LEU A 82 -10.65 -3.90 23.85
CA LEU A 82 -11.54 -5.00 23.46
C LEU A 82 -12.87 -4.97 24.21
N ARG A 83 -12.89 -4.58 25.50
CA ARG A 83 -14.11 -4.43 26.29
C ARG A 83 -14.91 -3.19 25.93
N ALA A 84 -14.25 -2.10 25.54
CA ALA A 84 -14.91 -0.85 25.18
C ALA A 84 -15.69 -0.92 23.86
N ALA A 85 -15.37 -1.86 22.96
CA ALA A 85 -16.14 -2.07 21.74
C ALA A 85 -17.59 -2.49 22.04
N GLU A 86 -18.53 -2.21 21.13
CA GLU A 86 -19.91 -2.68 21.23
C GLU A 86 -20.12 -3.87 20.29
N GLY A 87 -20.85 -4.91 20.73
CA GLY A 87 -21.10 -6.10 19.92
C GLY A 87 -19.84 -6.94 19.60
N PRO A 88 -19.88 -7.77 18.54
CA PRO A 88 -18.74 -8.55 18.08
C PRO A 88 -17.51 -7.68 17.76
N VAL A 89 -16.33 -8.10 18.23
CA VAL A 89 -15.10 -7.30 18.12
C VAL A 89 -14.21 -7.79 16.98
N ARG A 90 -13.88 -6.88 16.06
CA ARG A 90 -12.79 -7.04 15.08
C ARG A 90 -11.60 -6.17 15.49
N GLY A 91 -10.56 -6.79 16.04
CA GLY A 91 -9.29 -6.16 16.36
C GLY A 91 -8.24 -6.31 15.25
N ILE A 92 -7.33 -5.35 15.12
CA ILE A 92 -6.20 -5.40 14.18
C ILE A 92 -4.92 -4.83 14.77
N GLY A 93 -3.80 -5.10 14.10
CA GLY A 93 -2.51 -4.48 14.42
C GLY A 93 -1.86 -5.08 15.66
N TYR A 94 -2.32 -6.25 16.12
CA TYR A 94 -1.75 -6.90 17.29
C TYR A 94 -0.29 -7.28 17.09
N HIS A 95 0.53 -7.17 18.13
CA HIS A 95 1.91 -7.62 18.17
C HIS A 95 2.20 -8.28 19.52
N GLU A 96 3.05 -9.30 19.53
CA GLU A 96 3.32 -10.14 20.70
C GLU A 96 3.97 -9.34 21.86
N SER A 97 4.57 -8.18 21.58
CA SER A 97 5.08 -7.30 22.64
C SER A 97 4.00 -6.78 23.60
N VAL A 98 2.72 -6.85 23.21
CA VAL A 98 1.59 -6.38 24.02
C VAL A 98 1.22 -7.38 25.10
N ALA A 99 1.01 -8.64 24.71
CA ALA A 99 0.46 -9.67 25.60
C ALA A 99 0.97 -11.10 25.29
N GLY A 100 2.10 -11.23 24.58
CA GLY A 100 2.64 -12.52 24.13
C GLY A 100 1.89 -13.11 22.94
N ILE A 101 1.98 -14.41 22.72
CA ILE A 101 1.21 -15.07 21.67
C ILE A 101 -0.23 -15.26 22.18
N LEU A 102 -1.20 -14.60 21.53
CA LEU A 102 -2.61 -14.78 21.87
C LEU A 102 -3.12 -16.12 21.35
N ASP A 103 -3.97 -16.75 22.16
CA ASP A 103 -4.77 -17.90 21.79
C ASP A 103 -6.24 -17.67 22.20
N ARG A 104 -7.08 -18.64 21.86
CA ARG A 104 -8.50 -18.67 22.23
C ARG A 104 -8.73 -18.40 23.71
N HIS A 105 -7.95 -19.05 24.56
CA HIS A 105 -8.12 -19.00 26.01
C HIS A 105 -7.69 -17.66 26.60
N ALA A 106 -6.67 -17.01 26.02
CA ALA A 106 -6.27 -15.65 26.37
C ALA A 106 -7.38 -14.65 26.03
N LEU A 107 -7.97 -14.76 24.85
CA LEU A 107 -9.07 -13.88 24.46
C LEU A 107 -10.34 -14.14 25.28
N ASP A 108 -10.64 -15.39 25.64
CA ASP A 108 -11.75 -15.72 26.54
C ASP A 108 -11.59 -15.05 27.92
N ARG A 109 -10.37 -14.98 28.46
CA ARG A 109 -10.11 -14.26 29.73
C ARG A 109 -10.30 -12.74 29.59
N LEU A 110 -10.04 -12.18 28.41
CA LEU A 110 -10.20 -10.75 28.16
C LEU A 110 -11.66 -10.37 27.95
N VAL A 111 -12.37 -11.12 27.11
CA VAL A 111 -13.76 -10.90 26.70
C VAL A 111 -14.46 -12.27 26.53
N PRO A 112 -15.16 -12.77 27.56
CA PRO A 112 -15.76 -14.11 27.56
C PRO A 112 -17.17 -14.17 26.94
N ASP A 113 -17.86 -13.05 26.84
CA ASP A 113 -19.32 -12.98 26.67
C ASP A 113 -19.77 -12.70 25.23
N ARG A 114 -18.84 -12.44 24.31
CA ARG A 114 -19.15 -12.12 22.91
C ARG A 114 -18.01 -12.49 21.95
N PRO A 115 -18.29 -12.64 20.64
CA PRO A 115 -17.27 -12.93 19.63
C PRO A 115 -16.17 -11.89 19.58
N VAL A 116 -14.91 -12.34 19.65
CA VAL A 116 -13.71 -11.53 19.45
C VAL A 116 -12.80 -12.23 18.45
N ARG A 117 -12.40 -11.50 17.41
CA ARG A 117 -11.31 -11.87 16.52
C ARG A 117 -10.29 -10.73 16.47
N VAL A 118 -9.02 -11.04 16.59
CA VAL A 118 -7.91 -10.09 16.51
C VAL A 118 -6.97 -10.52 15.38
N GLN A 119 -6.54 -9.59 14.54
CA GLN A 119 -5.55 -9.84 13.49
C GLN A 119 -4.17 -9.37 13.97
N HIS A 120 -3.17 -10.22 13.77
CA HIS A 120 -1.76 -9.85 13.93
C HIS A 120 -1.41 -8.75 12.92
N ARG A 121 -0.48 -7.85 13.28
CA ARG A 121 -0.10 -6.70 12.44
C ARG A 121 0.45 -7.09 11.07
N GLY A 122 0.99 -8.31 10.95
CA GLY A 122 1.43 -8.88 9.66
C GLY A 122 0.29 -9.34 8.75
N GLY A 123 -0.98 -9.21 9.17
CA GLY A 123 -2.17 -9.52 8.37
C GLY A 123 -2.48 -11.01 8.20
N ALA A 124 -1.49 -11.89 8.29
CA ALA A 124 -1.66 -13.30 7.98
C ALA A 124 -2.28 -14.14 9.11
N LEU A 125 -2.17 -13.73 10.38
CA LEU A 125 -2.64 -14.52 11.52
C LEU A 125 -3.86 -13.88 12.18
N TRP A 126 -4.92 -14.67 12.35
CA TRP A 126 -6.10 -14.36 13.13
C TRP A 126 -6.13 -15.16 14.43
N MET A 127 -6.52 -14.52 15.53
CA MET A 127 -6.73 -15.14 16.85
C MET A 127 -8.18 -14.91 17.27
N LEU A 128 -8.91 -16.00 17.51
CA LEU A 128 -10.34 -16.00 17.82
C LEU A 128 -10.61 -16.57 19.21
N ASN A 129 -11.54 -15.95 19.93
CA ASN A 129 -12.06 -16.51 21.18
C ASN A 129 -13.09 -17.62 20.95
N THR A 130 -13.55 -18.27 22.02
CA THR A 130 -14.47 -19.40 21.93
C THR A 130 -15.80 -19.02 21.26
N PRO A 131 -16.48 -17.91 21.62
CA PRO A 131 -17.68 -17.45 20.90
C PRO A 131 -17.47 -17.21 19.40
N ALA A 132 -16.34 -16.61 18.99
CA ALA A 132 -16.07 -16.34 17.58
C ALA A 132 -15.81 -17.62 16.77
N LEU A 133 -15.12 -18.61 17.35
CA LEU A 133 -14.93 -19.92 16.71
C LEU A 133 -16.25 -20.67 16.55
N ALA A 134 -17.12 -20.62 17.56
CA ALA A 134 -18.42 -21.27 17.52
C ALA A 134 -19.30 -20.66 16.41
N GLU A 135 -19.33 -19.33 16.30
CA GLU A 135 -20.06 -18.62 15.25
C GLU A 135 -19.55 -18.98 13.85
N ALA A 136 -18.23 -19.10 13.68
CA ALA A 136 -17.62 -19.49 12.41
C ALA A 136 -17.73 -20.99 12.10
N GLY A 137 -18.13 -21.83 13.06
CA GLY A 137 -18.14 -23.29 12.91
C GLY A 137 -16.73 -23.91 12.88
N LEU A 138 -15.77 -23.27 13.56
CA LEU A 138 -14.32 -23.57 13.45
C LEU A 138 -13.69 -24.16 14.72
N THR A 139 -14.49 -24.37 15.77
CA THR A 139 -14.01 -24.81 17.10
C THR A 139 -13.18 -26.09 17.08
N GLU A 140 -13.63 -27.12 16.36
CA GLU A 140 -12.92 -28.41 16.29
C GLU A 140 -11.64 -28.34 15.44
N ARG A 141 -11.66 -27.52 14.39
CA ARG A 141 -10.56 -27.42 13.42
C ARG A 141 -9.41 -26.55 13.94
N PHE A 142 -9.71 -25.59 14.81
CA PHE A 142 -8.74 -24.68 15.42
C PHE A 142 -8.92 -24.61 16.93
N PRO A 143 -8.50 -25.65 17.68
CA PRO A 143 -8.71 -25.72 19.12
C PRO A 143 -7.94 -24.64 19.90
N ASP A 144 -6.90 -24.03 19.33
CA ASP A 144 -6.19 -22.90 19.94
C ASP A 144 -6.69 -21.53 19.44
N GLY A 145 -7.65 -21.53 18.51
CA GLY A 145 -8.21 -20.32 17.91
C GLY A 145 -7.26 -19.54 17.01
N ARG A 146 -6.16 -20.13 16.53
CA ARG A 146 -5.21 -19.46 15.62
C ARG A 146 -5.40 -19.92 14.19
N LEU A 147 -5.64 -18.97 13.30
CA LEU A 147 -5.99 -19.22 11.89
C LEU A 147 -5.07 -18.41 10.98
N TRP A 148 -4.31 -19.10 10.13
CA TRP A 148 -3.46 -18.46 9.13
C TRP A 148 -4.23 -18.26 7.82
N ARG A 149 -4.16 -17.04 7.27
CA ARG A 149 -4.70 -16.63 5.97
C ARG A 149 -6.17 -17.00 5.76
N ALA A 150 -6.98 -16.90 6.82
CA ALA A 150 -8.40 -17.27 6.82
C ALA A 150 -9.35 -16.11 6.50
N ASP A 151 -8.89 -15.04 5.81
CA ASP A 151 -9.69 -13.84 5.55
C ASP A 151 -10.97 -14.11 4.75
N GLU A 152 -10.94 -15.07 3.83
CA GLU A 152 -12.11 -15.47 3.04
C GLU A 152 -13.13 -16.22 3.91
N GLU A 153 -12.68 -17.20 4.69
CA GLU A 153 -13.53 -17.98 5.59
C GLU A 153 -14.15 -17.11 6.70
N LEU A 154 -13.37 -16.19 7.26
CA LEU A 154 -13.83 -15.29 8.32
C LEU A 154 -14.71 -14.14 7.79
N ARG A 155 -14.67 -13.81 6.50
CA ARG A 155 -15.56 -12.80 5.92
C ARG A 155 -17.02 -13.26 5.96
N GLY A 156 -17.26 -14.54 5.67
CA GLY A 156 -18.61 -15.10 5.61
C GLY A 156 -19.53 -14.30 4.68
N SER A 157 -20.78 -14.07 5.12
CA SER A 157 -21.81 -13.31 4.39
C SER A 157 -21.85 -11.81 4.74
N GLN A 158 -20.82 -11.27 5.41
CA GLN A 158 -20.80 -9.86 5.81
C GLN A 158 -20.85 -8.94 4.59
N PRO A 159 -21.64 -7.84 4.64
CA PRO A 159 -21.68 -6.89 3.53
C PRO A 159 -20.29 -6.28 3.32
N PRO A 160 -19.95 -5.90 2.07
CA PRO A 160 -18.69 -5.24 1.79
C PRO A 160 -18.60 -3.92 2.60
N PRO A 161 -17.39 -3.55 3.06
CA PRO A 161 -17.20 -2.32 3.82
C PRO A 161 -17.46 -1.08 2.96
N ASP A 162 -17.83 0.04 3.60
CA ASP A 162 -18.02 1.31 2.91
C ASP A 162 -16.67 1.88 2.41
N LEU A 163 -16.53 1.91 1.09
CA LEU A 163 -15.32 2.41 0.42
C LEU A 163 -15.34 3.92 0.18
N ALA A 164 -16.45 4.62 0.41
CA ALA A 164 -16.50 6.07 0.29
C ALA A 164 -15.59 6.75 1.32
N VAL A 165 -15.48 6.19 2.53
CA VAL A 165 -14.54 6.65 3.56
C VAL A 165 -13.10 6.47 3.09
N VAL A 166 -12.78 5.32 2.48
CA VAL A 166 -11.44 5.04 1.93
C VAL A 166 -11.12 6.02 0.81
N GLY A 167 -12.04 6.23 -0.14
CA GLY A 167 -11.85 7.15 -1.25
C GLY A 167 -11.57 8.59 -0.79
N ARG A 168 -12.31 9.07 0.22
CA ARG A 168 -12.05 10.40 0.83
C ARG A 168 -10.71 10.45 1.55
N ARG A 169 -10.33 9.39 2.28
CA ARG A 169 -9.04 9.34 2.99
C ARG A 169 -7.86 9.36 2.02
N LEU A 170 -7.94 8.61 0.92
CA LEU A 170 -6.94 8.63 -0.15
C LEU A 170 -6.84 10.03 -0.79
N ALA A 171 -7.99 10.64 -1.13
CA ALA A 171 -8.03 11.97 -1.71
C ALA A 171 -7.48 13.06 -0.76
N ALA A 172 -7.75 12.96 0.55
CA ALA A 172 -7.28 13.90 1.55
C ALA A 172 -5.74 14.01 1.62
N VAL A 173 -5.02 12.96 1.22
CA VAL A 173 -3.55 12.92 1.21
C VAL A 173 -2.96 13.03 -0.21
N GLY A 174 -3.77 13.37 -1.21
CA GLY A 174 -3.31 13.61 -2.58
C GLY A 174 -3.38 12.40 -3.51
N ILE A 175 -3.87 11.24 -3.06
CA ILE A 175 -3.89 10.01 -3.85
C ILE A 175 -5.06 10.00 -4.85
N THR A 176 -4.73 9.85 -6.13
CA THR A 176 -5.70 9.74 -7.24
C THR A 176 -5.66 8.38 -7.92
N GLY A 177 -4.67 7.55 -7.62
CA GLY A 177 -4.53 6.21 -8.20
C GLY A 177 -3.91 5.23 -7.21
N VAL A 178 -4.34 3.97 -7.28
CA VAL A 178 -3.90 2.92 -6.38
C VAL A 178 -3.74 1.60 -7.12
N THR A 179 -2.81 0.78 -6.65
CA THR A 179 -2.69 -0.63 -7.05
C THR A 179 -3.11 -1.51 -5.88
N ASP A 180 -4.23 -2.23 -6.05
CA ASP A 180 -4.68 -3.22 -5.09
C ASP A 180 -3.89 -4.52 -5.28
N ALA A 181 -3.06 -4.83 -4.28
CA ALA A 181 -2.16 -5.98 -4.25
C ALA A 181 -2.75 -7.20 -3.54
N THR A 182 -4.06 -7.21 -3.27
CA THR A 182 -4.76 -8.36 -2.70
C THR A 182 -4.73 -9.51 -3.70
N PRO A 183 -4.24 -10.71 -3.34
CA PRO A 183 -4.24 -11.86 -4.25
C PRO A 183 -5.66 -12.43 -4.39
N ARG A 184 -5.90 -13.18 -5.48
CA ARG A 184 -7.11 -14.00 -5.68
C ARG A 184 -8.44 -13.24 -5.53
N LEU A 185 -8.53 -12.07 -6.15
CA LEU A 185 -9.75 -11.27 -6.20
C LEU A 185 -10.79 -11.92 -7.12
N SER A 186 -12.03 -12.02 -6.61
CA SER A 186 -13.21 -12.42 -7.39
C SER A 186 -13.99 -11.19 -7.88
N GLU A 187 -14.87 -11.38 -8.87
CA GLU A 187 -15.73 -10.29 -9.38
C GLU A 187 -16.57 -9.63 -8.28
N ASP A 188 -17.07 -10.42 -7.31
CA ASP A 188 -17.84 -9.92 -6.17
C ASP A 188 -17.01 -9.06 -5.21
N THR A 189 -15.72 -9.39 -5.05
CA THR A 189 -14.80 -8.57 -4.24
C THR A 189 -14.36 -7.29 -4.95
N VAL A 190 -14.34 -7.29 -6.29
CA VAL A 190 -13.96 -6.10 -7.08
C VAL A 190 -15.11 -5.12 -7.23
N ARG A 191 -16.36 -5.59 -7.34
CA ARG A 191 -17.54 -4.73 -7.57
C ARG A 191 -17.64 -3.54 -6.60
N PRO A 192 -17.46 -3.68 -5.28
CA PRO A 192 -17.49 -2.56 -4.35
C PRO A 192 -16.45 -1.47 -4.66
N LEU A 193 -15.29 -1.83 -5.24
CA LEU A 193 -14.21 -0.90 -5.56
C LEU A 193 -14.60 0.16 -6.59
N THR A 194 -15.72 -0.04 -7.31
CA THR A 194 -16.26 0.95 -8.26
C THR A 194 -16.73 2.24 -7.59
N ALA A 195 -16.95 2.21 -6.27
CA ALA A 195 -17.30 3.38 -5.47
C ALA A 195 -16.12 4.35 -5.26
N LEU A 196 -14.88 3.93 -5.53
CA LEU A 196 -13.71 4.77 -5.34
C LEU A 196 -13.59 5.81 -6.47
N PRO A 197 -13.36 7.10 -6.13
CA PRO A 197 -13.08 8.10 -7.14
C PRO A 197 -11.71 7.89 -7.80
N GLN A 198 -10.78 7.22 -7.12
CA GLN A 198 -9.44 6.92 -7.62
C GLN A 198 -9.45 5.99 -8.84
N ARG A 199 -8.35 6.00 -9.61
CA ARG A 199 -8.01 4.94 -10.56
C ARG A 199 -7.52 3.72 -9.80
N VAL A 200 -7.98 2.53 -10.18
CA VAL A 200 -7.64 1.29 -9.48
C VAL A 200 -7.04 0.30 -10.47
N ARG A 201 -5.80 -0.11 -10.19
CA ARG A 201 -5.12 -1.24 -10.85
C ARG A 201 -5.21 -2.47 -9.94
N LEU A 202 -5.52 -3.64 -10.48
CA LEU A 202 -5.76 -4.86 -9.70
C LEU A 202 -4.71 -5.93 -10.02
N LEU A 203 -4.05 -6.48 -9.00
CA LEU A 203 -3.07 -7.56 -9.20
C LEU A 203 -3.65 -8.97 -9.04
N GLY A 204 -4.68 -9.12 -8.19
CA GLY A 204 -5.21 -10.43 -7.81
C GLY A 204 -6.29 -11.01 -8.71
N VAL A 205 -6.67 -10.34 -9.80
CA VAL A 205 -7.75 -10.81 -10.68
C VAL A 205 -7.23 -11.83 -11.69
N PRO A 206 -7.94 -12.95 -11.93
CA PRO A 206 -7.49 -13.97 -12.88
C PRO A 206 -7.54 -13.48 -14.33
N THR A 207 -6.71 -14.07 -15.19
CA THR A 207 -6.70 -13.78 -16.62
C THR A 207 -8.10 -14.05 -17.22
N GLY A 208 -8.66 -13.08 -17.94
CA GLY A 208 -9.99 -13.19 -18.54
C GLY A 208 -11.19 -12.87 -17.63
N ALA A 209 -10.96 -12.40 -16.39
CA ALA A 209 -12.04 -11.96 -15.49
C ALA A 209 -12.91 -10.85 -16.12
N ARG A 210 -14.23 -10.89 -15.90
CA ARG A 210 -15.15 -9.85 -16.40
C ARG A 210 -15.24 -8.73 -15.37
N LEU A 211 -14.43 -7.71 -15.55
CA LEU A 211 -14.39 -6.57 -14.64
C LEU A 211 -15.40 -5.49 -15.04
N PRO A 212 -15.97 -4.75 -14.06
CA PRO A 212 -16.67 -3.52 -14.35
C PRO A 212 -15.76 -2.52 -15.11
N PRO A 213 -16.32 -1.56 -15.85
CA PRO A 213 -15.53 -0.52 -16.50
C PRO A 213 -14.70 0.28 -15.49
N GLY A 214 -13.50 0.70 -15.90
CA GLY A 214 -12.67 1.63 -15.11
C GLY A 214 -11.57 1.00 -14.26
N PHE A 215 -11.44 -0.33 -14.26
CA PHE A 215 -10.30 -1.04 -13.68
C PHE A 215 -9.24 -1.36 -14.71
N GLU A 216 -7.98 -1.36 -14.28
CA GLU A 216 -6.86 -1.86 -15.06
C GLU A 216 -6.33 -3.16 -14.45
N VAL A 217 -6.09 -4.18 -15.28
CA VAL A 217 -5.50 -5.44 -14.82
C VAL A 217 -3.98 -5.29 -14.82
N GLY A 218 -3.37 -5.50 -13.65
CA GLY A 218 -1.92 -5.47 -13.49
C GLY A 218 -1.26 -6.85 -13.56
N PRO A 219 0.03 -6.92 -13.21
CA PRO A 219 0.74 -8.19 -13.00
C PRO A 219 -0.02 -9.11 -12.04
N TRP A 220 0.12 -10.42 -12.21
CA TRP A 220 -0.51 -11.40 -11.32
C TRP A 220 0.19 -11.42 -9.94
N LYS A 221 -0.56 -11.13 -8.87
CA LYS A 221 -0.02 -11.20 -7.51
C LYS A 221 0.23 -12.65 -7.10
N ILE A 222 1.48 -12.97 -6.83
CA ILE A 222 1.91 -14.23 -6.21
C ILE A 222 2.22 -13.93 -4.74
N LEU A 223 1.50 -14.61 -3.85
CA LEU A 223 1.68 -14.54 -2.40
C LEU A 223 1.75 -15.95 -1.83
N ARG A 224 2.95 -16.35 -1.38
CA ARG A 224 3.19 -17.63 -0.70
C ARG A 224 3.18 -17.42 0.83
N PRO A 225 2.94 -18.47 1.63
CA PRO A 225 3.04 -18.36 3.08
C PRO A 225 4.47 -18.05 3.52
N ASP A 226 4.66 -16.98 4.30
CA ASP A 226 5.99 -16.58 4.79
C ASP A 226 6.44 -17.40 6.02
N HIS A 227 5.53 -18.20 6.60
CA HIS A 227 5.80 -19.06 7.76
C HIS A 227 6.21 -20.49 7.36
N GLU A 228 6.24 -20.79 6.07
CA GLU A 228 6.68 -22.06 5.50
C GLU A 228 7.95 -21.82 4.67
N PRO A 229 8.83 -22.82 4.51
CA PRO A 229 9.96 -22.71 3.59
C PRO A 229 9.48 -22.35 2.16
N PRO A 230 10.15 -21.43 1.46
CA PRO A 230 9.75 -21.07 0.10
C PRO A 230 9.79 -22.29 -0.84
N ASP A 231 8.68 -22.55 -1.53
CA ASP A 231 8.55 -23.64 -2.48
C ASP A 231 9.01 -23.18 -3.88
N TRP A 232 10.22 -23.59 -4.25
CA TRP A 232 10.82 -23.29 -5.54
C TRP A 232 9.98 -23.77 -6.72
N GLU A 233 9.59 -25.05 -6.72
CA GLU A 233 8.92 -25.68 -7.86
C GLU A 233 7.55 -25.03 -8.08
N ALA A 234 6.81 -24.80 -7.00
CA ALA A 234 5.50 -24.15 -7.10
C ALA A 234 5.62 -22.68 -7.55
N LEU A 235 6.66 -21.94 -7.14
CA LEU A 235 6.88 -20.58 -7.61
C LEU A 235 7.27 -20.58 -9.10
N ARG A 236 8.22 -21.42 -9.51
CA ARG A 236 8.67 -21.57 -10.90
C ARG A 236 7.50 -21.89 -11.82
N ASP A 237 6.71 -22.89 -11.48
CA ASP A 237 5.61 -23.36 -12.33
C ASP A 237 4.51 -22.29 -12.46
N GLU A 238 4.24 -21.53 -11.39
CA GLU A 238 3.28 -20.43 -11.43
C GLU A 238 3.79 -19.26 -12.28
N VAL A 239 5.06 -18.86 -12.14
CA VAL A 239 5.67 -17.80 -12.96
C VAL A 239 5.69 -18.20 -14.44
N ALA A 240 6.16 -19.40 -14.76
CA ALA A 240 6.21 -19.90 -16.13
C ALA A 240 4.82 -19.95 -16.78
N ARG A 241 3.79 -20.41 -16.04
CA ARG A 241 2.41 -20.43 -16.53
C ARG A 241 1.90 -19.02 -16.82
N VAL A 242 2.13 -18.06 -15.91
CA VAL A 242 1.64 -16.68 -16.06
C VAL A 242 2.36 -15.96 -17.21
N HIS A 243 3.66 -16.17 -17.36
CA HIS A 243 4.43 -15.66 -18.49
C HIS A 243 3.98 -16.25 -19.83
N ALA A 244 3.63 -17.54 -19.88
CA ALA A 244 3.06 -18.18 -21.07
C ALA A 244 1.71 -17.57 -21.50
N GLU A 245 0.98 -16.94 -20.58
CA GLU A 245 -0.23 -16.16 -20.86
C GLU A 245 0.08 -14.70 -21.31
N GLY A 246 1.36 -14.33 -21.41
CA GLY A 246 1.82 -12.98 -21.77
C GLY A 246 1.59 -11.93 -20.67
N ARG A 247 1.44 -12.35 -19.41
CA ARG A 247 1.16 -11.48 -18.27
C ARG A 247 2.33 -11.47 -17.29
N ALA A 248 2.71 -10.30 -16.80
CA ALA A 248 3.76 -10.15 -15.79
C ALA A 248 3.34 -10.67 -14.41
N VAL A 249 4.30 -10.89 -13.51
CA VAL A 249 4.08 -11.30 -12.11
C VAL A 249 4.46 -10.21 -11.11
N ALA A 250 3.75 -10.19 -9.98
CA ALA A 250 4.02 -9.37 -8.81
C ALA A 250 4.29 -10.30 -7.61
N ILE A 251 5.56 -10.55 -7.29
CA ILE A 251 5.97 -11.58 -6.33
C ILE A 251 6.21 -10.96 -4.96
N HIS A 252 5.48 -11.42 -3.95
CA HIS A 252 5.71 -11.06 -2.54
C HIS A 252 7.02 -11.66 -2.02
N ALA A 253 7.96 -10.82 -1.57
CA ALA A 253 9.21 -11.26 -0.95
C ALA A 253 9.57 -10.41 0.28
N VAL A 254 9.34 -10.95 1.47
CA VAL A 254 9.57 -10.24 2.75
C VAL A 254 10.67 -10.86 3.62
N THR A 255 11.18 -12.03 3.25
CA THR A 255 12.32 -12.68 3.91
C THR A 255 13.49 -12.83 2.93
N ARG A 256 14.71 -13.02 3.45
CA ARG A 256 15.91 -13.22 2.62
C ARG A 256 15.76 -14.48 1.75
N GLU A 257 15.21 -15.55 2.33
CA GLU A 257 14.96 -16.83 1.66
C GLU A 257 13.96 -16.67 0.52
N SER A 258 12.85 -15.95 0.78
CA SER A 258 11.83 -15.70 -0.25
C SER A 258 12.39 -14.89 -1.42
N LEU A 259 13.28 -13.93 -1.15
CA LEU A 259 13.96 -13.16 -2.18
C LEU A 259 14.92 -14.03 -2.99
N VAL A 260 15.78 -14.84 -2.35
CA VAL A 260 16.73 -15.72 -3.05
C VAL A 260 15.99 -16.69 -3.98
N VAL A 261 14.92 -17.32 -3.50
CA VAL A 261 14.10 -18.23 -4.32
C VAL A 261 13.43 -17.46 -5.47
N THR A 262 12.92 -16.26 -5.23
CA THR A 262 12.35 -15.40 -6.28
C THR A 262 13.37 -15.07 -7.37
N LEU A 263 14.58 -14.65 -6.99
CA LEU A 263 15.63 -14.29 -7.95
C LEU A 263 16.08 -15.50 -8.75
N GLY A 264 16.25 -16.66 -8.11
CA GLY A 264 16.59 -17.87 -8.83
C GLY A 264 15.50 -18.29 -9.83
N VAL A 265 14.22 -18.22 -9.45
CA VAL A 265 13.12 -18.53 -10.36
C VAL A 265 13.09 -17.58 -11.55
N LEU A 266 13.21 -16.26 -11.33
CA LEU A 266 13.25 -15.28 -12.42
C LEU A 266 14.49 -15.44 -13.31
N SER A 267 15.62 -15.90 -12.74
CA SER A 267 16.82 -16.23 -13.51
C SER A 267 16.65 -17.49 -14.36
N GLU A 268 15.90 -18.50 -13.89
CA GLU A 268 15.64 -19.74 -14.64
C GLU A 268 14.58 -19.55 -15.72
N VAL A 269 13.43 -18.96 -15.36
CA VAL A 269 12.27 -18.79 -16.25
C VAL A 269 12.48 -17.62 -17.23
N GLY A 270 13.26 -16.61 -16.81
CA GLY A 270 13.37 -15.32 -17.49
C GLY A 270 12.35 -14.31 -16.98
N THR A 271 12.41 -13.10 -17.53
CA THR A 271 11.56 -11.97 -17.14
C THR A 271 10.85 -11.36 -18.35
N ILE A 272 9.69 -10.76 -18.11
CA ILE A 272 8.98 -9.92 -19.09
C ILE A 272 8.71 -8.51 -18.55
N PRO A 273 8.46 -7.52 -19.43
CA PRO A 273 8.15 -6.16 -18.99
C PRO A 273 6.95 -6.12 -18.02
N GLY A 274 7.18 -5.53 -16.85
CA GLY A 274 6.18 -5.40 -15.79
C GLY A 274 6.35 -6.39 -14.64
N ASP A 275 7.27 -7.38 -14.76
CA ASP A 275 7.63 -8.22 -13.63
C ASP A 275 8.17 -7.38 -12.48
N ARG A 276 7.68 -7.68 -11.28
CA ARG A 276 7.97 -6.89 -10.10
C ARG A 276 8.06 -7.73 -8.83
N ILE A 277 8.95 -7.30 -7.95
CA ILE A 277 9.10 -7.82 -6.60
C ILE A 277 8.45 -6.82 -5.64
N GLU A 278 7.50 -7.31 -4.87
CA GLU A 278 6.81 -6.57 -3.84
C GLU A 278 7.59 -6.66 -2.53
N HIS A 279 7.68 -5.52 -1.85
CA HIS A 279 8.42 -5.28 -0.63
C HIS A 279 9.93 -5.31 -0.81
N ALA A 280 10.47 -6.46 -1.23
CA ALA A 280 11.89 -6.76 -1.10
C ALA A 280 12.39 -6.36 0.30
N ALA A 281 11.69 -6.85 1.33
CA ALA A 281 11.80 -6.26 2.67
C ALA A 281 13.17 -6.48 3.31
N ILE A 282 13.88 -7.55 2.93
CA ILE A 282 15.25 -7.83 3.36
C ILE A 282 16.06 -8.17 2.12
N VAL A 283 16.93 -7.26 1.70
CA VAL A 283 17.81 -7.43 0.53
C VAL A 283 19.26 -7.38 1.03
N GLY A 284 19.95 -8.50 0.92
CA GLY A 284 21.39 -8.53 1.15
C GLY A 284 22.18 -7.75 0.11
N ALA A 285 23.29 -7.16 0.51
CA ALA A 285 24.21 -6.50 -0.43
C ALA A 285 24.68 -7.45 -1.54
N GLU A 286 24.83 -8.74 -1.23
CA GLU A 286 25.19 -9.81 -2.16
C GLU A 286 24.11 -10.09 -3.23
N ALA A 287 22.85 -9.74 -2.97
CA ALA A 287 21.75 -9.95 -3.91
C ALA A 287 21.60 -8.83 -4.94
N ILE A 288 22.20 -7.65 -4.70
CA ILE A 288 22.06 -6.46 -5.56
C ILE A 288 22.55 -6.71 -7.00
N PRO A 289 23.72 -7.34 -7.25
CA PRO A 289 24.17 -7.62 -8.61
C PRO A 289 23.19 -8.50 -9.40
N LEU A 290 22.64 -9.55 -8.77
CA LEU A 290 21.67 -10.44 -9.41
C LEU A 290 20.34 -9.72 -9.65
N LEU A 291 19.90 -8.89 -8.70
CA LEU A 291 18.76 -7.99 -8.87
C LEU A 291 18.94 -7.05 -10.06
N ALA A 292 20.12 -6.47 -10.26
CA ALA A 292 20.43 -5.59 -11.37
C ALA A 292 20.49 -6.34 -12.72
N GLU A 293 20.97 -7.59 -12.72
CA GLU A 293 20.98 -8.45 -13.91
C GLU A 293 19.57 -8.84 -14.35
N ILE A 294 18.72 -9.28 -13.40
CA ILE A 294 17.32 -9.65 -13.66
C ILE A 294 16.47 -8.40 -13.97
N ASN A 295 16.79 -7.28 -13.30
CA ASN A 295 16.15 -5.97 -13.42
C ASN A 295 14.61 -5.97 -13.30
N PRO A 296 14.01 -6.63 -12.28
CA PRO A 296 12.58 -6.48 -12.01
C PRO A 296 12.31 -5.08 -11.44
N VAL A 297 11.06 -4.62 -11.51
CA VAL A 297 10.68 -3.46 -10.69
C VAL A 297 10.64 -3.88 -9.23
N VAL A 298 11.17 -3.05 -8.34
CA VAL A 298 11.00 -3.23 -6.89
C VAL A 298 9.99 -2.22 -6.37
N VAL A 299 8.91 -2.70 -5.75
CA VAL A 299 7.93 -1.84 -5.05
C VAL A 299 8.14 -2.00 -3.55
N THR A 300 8.80 -1.03 -2.91
CA THR A 300 9.24 -1.11 -1.50
C THR A 300 8.50 -0.11 -0.59
N GLN A 301 8.62 -0.28 0.72
CA GLN A 301 7.87 0.48 1.73
C GLN A 301 8.81 1.06 2.80
N PRO A 302 9.52 2.16 2.51
CA PRO A 302 10.45 2.75 3.47
C PRO A 302 9.75 3.26 4.75
N GLY A 303 8.43 3.46 4.71
CA GLY A 303 7.61 3.79 5.88
C GLY A 303 7.74 2.76 7.00
N PHE A 304 7.80 1.46 6.69
CA PHE A 304 7.90 0.40 7.71
C PHE A 304 9.13 0.56 8.59
N VAL A 305 10.27 0.99 8.03
CA VAL A 305 11.52 1.14 8.77
C VAL A 305 11.38 2.17 9.89
N THR A 306 10.62 3.24 9.65
CA THR A 306 10.36 4.28 10.66
C THR A 306 9.26 3.87 11.62
N GLU A 307 8.16 3.31 11.11
CA GLU A 307 7.01 2.91 11.94
C GLU A 307 7.33 1.78 12.93
N ARG A 308 8.26 0.89 12.55
CA ARG A 308 8.66 -0.30 13.32
C ARG A 308 10.11 -0.20 13.82
N GLU A 309 10.64 1.01 13.91
CA GLU A 309 12.03 1.24 14.32
C GLU A 309 12.39 0.55 15.65
N PRO A 310 11.57 0.63 16.72
CA PRO A 310 11.89 0.00 18.00
C PRO A 310 12.00 -1.52 17.89
N GLU A 311 11.15 -2.17 17.10
CA GLU A 311 11.19 -3.61 16.88
C GLU A 311 12.39 -4.01 16.02
N TYR A 312 12.66 -3.29 14.92
CA TYR A 312 13.84 -3.59 14.11
C TYR A 312 15.15 -3.39 14.87
N ARG A 313 15.25 -2.38 15.75
CA ARG A 313 16.42 -2.21 16.63
C ARG A 313 16.61 -3.37 17.60
N ARG A 314 15.52 -3.99 18.04
CA ARG A 314 15.55 -5.10 19.01
C ARG A 314 15.85 -6.43 18.32
N ASP A 315 15.20 -6.68 17.18
CA ASP A 315 15.09 -8.01 16.59
C ASP A 315 16.06 -8.23 15.42
N ILE A 316 16.55 -7.17 14.77
CA ILE A 316 17.47 -7.24 13.61
C ILE A 316 18.87 -6.79 14.02
N PRO A 317 19.93 -7.57 13.71
CA PRO A 317 21.32 -7.16 13.92
C PRO A 317 21.64 -5.80 13.28
N ALA A 318 22.48 -5.01 13.94
CA ALA A 318 22.75 -3.63 13.54
C ALA A 318 23.40 -3.51 12.15
N ASP A 319 24.22 -4.49 11.77
CA ASP A 319 24.86 -4.62 10.45
C ASP A 319 23.87 -5.00 9.34
N GLU A 320 22.70 -5.56 9.69
CA GLU A 320 21.63 -5.89 8.73
C GLU A 320 20.58 -4.77 8.60
N HIS A 321 20.68 -3.66 9.34
CA HIS A 321 19.70 -2.57 9.26
C HIS A 321 19.64 -1.90 7.88
N ALA A 322 20.72 -1.97 7.11
CA ALA A 322 20.76 -1.51 5.72
C ALA A 322 20.04 -2.47 4.75
N ASP A 323 19.81 -3.73 5.12
CA ASP A 323 19.10 -4.69 4.27
C ASP A 323 17.59 -4.47 4.29
N LEU A 324 17.06 -3.78 5.31
CA LEU A 324 15.64 -3.52 5.48
C LEU A 324 15.09 -2.55 4.42
N TYR A 325 14.18 -2.98 3.56
CA TYR A 325 13.48 -2.13 2.57
C TYR A 325 14.45 -1.19 1.84
N ARG A 326 15.47 -1.76 1.18
CA ARG A 326 16.50 -0.99 0.45
C ARG A 326 15.87 -0.06 -0.58
N TYR A 327 16.47 1.12 -0.75
CA TYR A 327 16.01 2.13 -1.69
C TYR A 327 17.18 2.74 -2.45
N ALA A 328 18.08 3.45 -1.77
CA ALA A 328 19.18 4.17 -2.43
C ALA A 328 20.11 3.21 -3.18
N SER A 329 20.53 2.11 -2.56
CA SER A 329 21.48 1.20 -3.20
C SER A 329 20.88 0.47 -4.41
N LEU A 330 19.57 0.23 -4.42
CA LEU A 330 18.87 -0.36 -5.56
C LEU A 330 18.79 0.62 -6.73
N LEU A 331 18.49 1.89 -6.43
CA LEU A 331 18.53 2.95 -7.44
C LEU A 331 19.95 3.13 -8.02
N ASP A 332 20.97 3.15 -7.17
CA ASP A 332 22.37 3.30 -7.58
C ASP A 332 22.84 2.13 -8.45
N ALA A 333 22.29 0.93 -8.22
CA ALA A 333 22.50 -0.25 -9.05
C ALA A 333 21.70 -0.23 -10.38
N GLY A 334 20.93 0.83 -10.65
CA GLY A 334 20.17 1.01 -11.89
C GLY A 334 18.80 0.33 -11.91
N LEU A 335 18.33 -0.22 -10.78
CA LEU A 335 16.98 -0.79 -10.69
C LEU A 335 15.92 0.30 -10.69
N ARG A 336 14.74 -0.07 -11.19
CA ARG A 336 13.52 0.73 -11.02
C ARG A 336 12.89 0.44 -9.67
N VAL A 337 12.74 1.46 -8.84
CA VAL A 337 12.21 1.37 -7.49
C VAL A 337 11.03 2.33 -7.31
N ALA A 338 9.94 1.83 -6.75
CA ALA A 338 8.77 2.63 -6.40
C ALA A 338 8.42 2.50 -4.90
N PRO A 339 8.02 3.59 -4.23
CA PRO A 339 7.47 3.52 -2.88
C PRO A 339 6.00 3.11 -2.90
N SER A 340 5.53 2.52 -1.82
CA SER A 340 4.12 2.28 -1.52
C SER A 340 3.86 2.28 -0.02
N SER A 341 2.58 2.28 0.39
CA SER A 341 2.21 2.20 1.80
C SER A 341 2.06 0.78 2.33
N ASP A 342 1.59 -0.16 1.51
CA ASP A 342 1.08 -1.46 1.98
C ASP A 342 -0.06 -1.30 3.03
N ALA A 343 -0.86 -0.23 2.89
CA ALA A 343 -1.98 0.03 3.79
C ALA A 343 -3.01 -1.13 3.73
N PRO A 344 -3.59 -1.53 4.87
CA PRO A 344 -3.54 -0.89 6.18
C PRO A 344 -2.41 -1.37 7.11
N PHE A 345 -1.43 -2.12 6.61
CA PHE A 345 -0.35 -2.67 7.45
C PHE A 345 0.69 -1.61 7.84
N ALA A 346 0.81 -0.56 7.02
CA ALA A 346 1.45 0.72 7.34
C ALA A 346 0.47 1.89 7.15
N ASP A 347 0.90 3.12 7.43
CA ASP A 347 0.10 4.32 7.15
C ASP A 347 -0.08 4.53 5.64
N VAL A 348 -1.32 4.86 5.24
CA VAL A 348 -1.68 5.12 3.83
C VAL A 348 -1.19 6.47 3.34
N ASP A 349 -0.78 7.37 4.24
CA ASP A 349 -0.32 8.71 3.90
C ASP A 349 1.05 8.68 3.18
N PRO A 350 1.10 9.02 1.87
CA PRO A 350 2.34 8.99 1.10
C PRO A 350 3.37 10.01 1.60
N TRP A 351 2.93 11.11 2.21
CA TRP A 351 3.84 12.14 2.73
C TRP A 351 4.64 11.63 3.92
N ARG A 352 4.05 10.73 4.73
CA ARG A 352 4.77 10.02 5.79
C ARG A 352 5.81 9.07 5.23
N THR A 353 5.49 8.31 4.18
CA THR A 353 6.46 7.44 3.48
C THR A 353 7.59 8.25 2.85
N ILE A 354 7.29 9.40 2.23
CA ILE A 354 8.28 10.33 1.68
C ILE A 354 9.19 10.87 2.79
N ALA A 355 8.63 11.31 3.91
CA ALA A 355 9.40 11.77 5.06
C ALA A 355 10.28 10.65 5.65
N ALA A 356 9.75 9.42 5.77
CA ALA A 356 10.46 8.25 6.26
C ALA A 356 11.67 7.92 5.37
N ALA A 357 11.48 7.90 4.05
CA ALA A 357 12.57 7.69 3.09
C ALA A 357 13.67 8.79 3.18
N ALA A 358 13.26 10.04 3.40
CA ALA A 358 14.16 11.19 3.47
C ALA A 358 14.91 11.37 4.78
N ARG A 359 14.30 11.01 5.91
CA ARG A 359 14.90 11.14 7.24
C ARG A 359 15.54 9.87 7.74
N ARG A 360 15.24 8.73 7.13
CA ARG A 360 15.66 7.36 7.47
C ARG A 360 16.87 7.29 8.42
N GLU A 361 16.64 6.79 9.63
CA GLU A 361 17.65 6.67 10.70
C GLU A 361 18.26 5.27 10.79
N LEU A 362 17.46 4.21 10.63
CA LEU A 362 17.96 2.84 10.49
C LEU A 362 18.41 2.57 9.05
N GLY A 363 19.62 2.06 8.86
CA GLY A 363 20.18 1.87 7.53
C GLY A 363 20.30 3.19 6.77
N GLN A 364 20.97 4.20 7.36
CA GLN A 364 21.06 5.56 6.81
C GLN A 364 21.62 5.62 5.39
N SER A 365 22.40 4.62 4.97
CA SER A 365 22.89 4.48 3.60
C SER A 365 21.78 4.32 2.57
N GLU A 366 20.59 3.86 2.97
CA GLU A 366 19.42 3.67 2.10
C GLU A 366 18.52 4.91 2.00
N ARG A 367 18.94 6.04 2.57
CA ARG A 367 18.22 7.31 2.53
C ARG A 367 18.19 7.87 1.10
N VAL A 368 17.04 8.37 0.67
CA VAL A 368 16.86 9.10 -0.61
C VAL A 368 16.27 10.47 -0.35
N SER A 369 16.42 11.43 -1.27
CA SER A 369 15.80 12.75 -1.10
C SER A 369 14.26 12.65 -1.11
N ALA A 370 13.58 13.57 -0.42
CA ALA A 370 12.12 13.65 -0.46
C ALA A 370 11.60 13.81 -1.90
N GLN A 371 12.32 14.57 -2.73
CA GLN A 371 12.04 14.70 -4.17
C GLN A 371 12.07 13.34 -4.86
N ARG A 372 13.09 12.52 -4.61
CA ARG A 372 13.22 11.20 -5.25
C ARG A 372 12.12 10.23 -4.82
N ALA A 373 11.72 10.27 -3.55
CA ALA A 373 10.58 9.48 -3.08
C ALA A 373 9.25 9.97 -3.69
N LEU A 374 9.04 11.29 -3.79
CA LEU A 374 7.86 11.86 -4.44
C LEU A 374 7.76 11.45 -5.92
N GLU A 375 8.87 11.48 -6.67
CA GLU A 375 8.89 11.02 -8.07
C GLU A 375 8.33 9.61 -8.25
N GLY A 376 8.62 8.70 -7.30
CA GLY A 376 8.05 7.35 -7.29
C GLY A 376 6.54 7.33 -7.14
N TYR A 377 5.97 8.20 -6.29
CA TYR A 377 4.51 8.40 -6.18
C TYR A 377 3.90 9.12 -7.40
N LEU A 378 4.71 9.83 -8.19
CA LEU A 378 4.25 10.47 -9.42
C LEU A 378 4.33 9.54 -10.65
N ALA A 379 4.98 8.38 -10.53
CA ALA A 379 5.04 7.38 -11.60
C ALA A 379 3.65 6.86 -12.01
N PRO A 380 3.43 6.47 -13.28
CA PRO A 380 2.18 5.84 -13.72
C PRO A 380 1.90 4.52 -12.98
N LEU A 381 0.62 4.18 -12.74
CA LEU A 381 0.24 2.88 -12.16
C LEU A 381 0.73 1.68 -12.99
N SER A 382 0.83 1.87 -14.31
CA SER A 382 1.29 0.85 -15.26
C SER A 382 2.81 0.67 -15.27
N ASP A 383 3.56 1.63 -14.74
CA ASP A 383 5.02 1.64 -14.80
C ASP A 383 5.63 2.15 -13.48
N PRO A 384 5.48 1.40 -12.37
CA PRO A 384 6.10 1.75 -11.10
C PRO A 384 7.62 1.88 -11.26
N GLY A 385 8.19 2.95 -10.68
CA GLY A 385 9.62 3.25 -10.77
C GLY A 385 10.06 3.79 -12.14
N GLY A 386 9.10 4.03 -13.05
CA GLY A 386 9.32 4.73 -14.31
C GLY A 386 9.39 6.26 -14.16
N ALA A 387 9.31 6.96 -15.29
CA ALA A 387 9.35 8.43 -15.30
C ALA A 387 8.11 9.03 -14.59
N PRO A 388 8.28 10.10 -13.78
CA PRO A 388 7.16 10.77 -13.15
C PRO A 388 6.22 11.37 -14.20
N ARG A 389 4.92 11.44 -13.87
CA ARG A 389 3.95 12.18 -14.67
C ARG A 389 4.15 13.68 -14.50
N HIS A 390 3.62 14.46 -15.44
CA HIS A 390 3.72 15.92 -15.44
C HIS A 390 2.35 16.56 -15.72
N VAL A 391 2.13 17.77 -15.21
CA VAL A 391 0.93 18.56 -15.50
C VAL A 391 1.13 19.33 -16.80
N THR A 392 0.68 18.75 -17.91
CA THR A 392 0.79 19.35 -19.24
C THR A 392 -0.56 19.33 -19.95
N ALA A 393 -0.73 20.13 -20.99
CA ALA A 393 -1.91 20.06 -21.84
C ALA A 393 -2.08 18.63 -22.39
N GLY A 394 -3.30 18.11 -22.37
CA GLY A 394 -3.65 16.74 -22.73
C GLY A 394 -3.49 15.71 -21.61
N ALA A 395 -2.78 16.00 -20.52
CA ALA A 395 -2.61 15.07 -19.40
C ALA A 395 -3.95 14.80 -18.67
N PRO A 396 -4.12 13.62 -18.03
CA PRO A 396 -5.26 13.37 -17.16
C PRO A 396 -5.38 14.40 -16.05
N ALA A 397 -6.59 14.86 -15.75
CA ALA A 397 -6.88 15.78 -14.66
C ALA A 397 -6.99 15.06 -13.30
N ASP A 398 -6.06 14.14 -13.06
CA ASP A 398 -5.81 13.55 -11.76
C ASP A 398 -4.73 14.41 -11.10
N LEU A 399 -5.14 15.30 -10.18
CA LEU A 399 -4.33 16.43 -9.70
C LEU A 399 -4.32 16.51 -8.18
N CYS A 400 -3.18 16.92 -7.61
CA CYS A 400 -3.02 17.25 -6.20
C CYS A 400 -2.51 18.69 -6.09
N LEU A 401 -3.28 19.57 -5.44
CA LEU A 401 -2.87 20.94 -5.15
C LEU A 401 -2.39 21.03 -3.71
N LEU A 402 -1.19 21.57 -3.54
CA LEU A 402 -0.63 21.93 -2.25
C LEU A 402 -0.99 23.39 -1.90
N SER A 403 -1.01 23.69 -0.61
CA SER A 403 -1.19 25.04 -0.07
C SER A 403 0.09 25.87 -0.08
N VAL A 404 1.24 25.23 -0.31
CA VAL A 404 2.57 25.83 -0.31
C VAL A 404 3.34 25.45 -1.59
N PRO A 405 4.40 26.18 -1.95
CA PRO A 405 5.31 25.80 -3.03
C PRO A 405 5.96 24.43 -2.80
N LEU A 406 6.32 23.73 -3.87
CA LEU A 406 6.81 22.35 -3.78
C LEU A 406 8.10 22.27 -2.96
N ARG A 407 9.00 23.25 -3.12
CA ARG A 407 10.24 23.34 -2.36
C ARG A 407 9.99 23.33 -0.85
N GLU A 408 8.95 24.04 -0.38
CA GLU A 408 8.60 24.11 1.03
C GLU A 408 8.06 22.76 1.52
N ALA A 409 7.10 22.18 0.79
CA ALA A 409 6.53 20.87 1.11
C ALA A 409 7.61 19.77 1.23
N LEU A 410 8.64 19.81 0.39
CA LEU A 410 9.72 18.80 0.41
C LEU A 410 10.73 18.97 1.56
N THR A 411 10.79 20.14 2.22
CA THR A 411 11.66 20.32 3.40
C THR A 411 11.13 19.59 4.63
N CYS A 412 9.80 19.51 4.76
CA CYS A 412 9.12 18.77 5.80
C CYS A 412 7.83 18.16 5.22
N PRO A 413 7.94 17.01 4.52
CA PRO A 413 6.80 16.36 3.88
C PRO A 413 5.67 16.09 4.88
N ASP A 414 4.48 16.61 4.59
CA ASP A 414 3.30 16.50 5.45
C ASP A 414 2.02 16.62 4.60
N SER A 415 1.05 15.75 4.84
CA SER A 415 -0.22 15.74 4.09
C SER A 415 -1.12 16.92 4.42
N GLY A 416 -0.88 17.64 5.53
CA GLY A 416 -1.55 18.89 5.87
C GLY A 416 -1.30 20.01 4.85
N PHE A 417 -0.30 19.87 3.98
CA PHE A 417 -0.13 20.78 2.85
C PHE A 417 -1.09 20.50 1.70
N VAL A 418 -1.73 19.33 1.61
CA VAL A 418 -2.69 19.01 0.54
C VAL A 418 -3.94 19.87 0.71
N ALA A 419 -4.15 20.81 -0.21
CA ALA A 419 -5.28 21.73 -0.18
C ALA A 419 -6.50 21.18 -0.94
N ALA A 420 -6.26 20.43 -2.02
CA ALA A 420 -7.32 19.80 -2.80
C ALA A 420 -6.78 18.65 -3.65
N THR A 421 -7.66 17.71 -3.98
CA THR A 421 -7.37 16.62 -4.90
C THR A 421 -8.53 16.43 -5.86
N TRP A 422 -8.20 16.19 -7.12
CA TRP A 422 -9.16 15.91 -8.17
C TRP A 422 -8.86 14.54 -8.77
N CYS A 423 -9.87 13.68 -8.78
CA CYS A 423 -9.83 12.43 -9.52
C CYS A 423 -10.65 12.62 -10.79
N ARG A 424 -10.05 12.35 -11.96
CA ARG A 424 -10.72 12.52 -13.26
C ARG A 424 -11.36 13.92 -13.43
N GLY A 425 -10.67 14.96 -12.94
CA GLY A 425 -11.12 16.35 -13.01
C GLY A 425 -12.28 16.72 -12.08
N ARG A 426 -12.72 15.83 -11.19
CA ARG A 426 -13.73 16.10 -10.16
C ARG A 426 -13.08 16.17 -8.79
N ARG A 427 -13.46 17.16 -7.99
CA ARG A 427 -12.95 17.28 -6.62
C ARG A 427 -13.43 16.08 -5.81
N ALA A 428 -12.48 15.38 -5.19
CA ALA A 428 -12.71 14.11 -4.49
C ALA A 428 -12.81 14.30 -2.97
#